data_AF-A0A662Y5V2-F1
#
_entry.id   AF-A0A662Y5V2-F1
#
_cell.length_a   1.000
_cell.length_b   1.000
_cell.length_c   1.000
_cell.angle_alpha   90.00
_cell.angle_beta   90.00
_cell.angle_gamma   90.00
#
_symmetry.space_group_name_H-M   'P 1'
#
loop_
_entity.id
_entity.type
_entity.pdbx_description
1 polymer ?
#
loop_
_entity_poly.entity_id
_entity_poly.type
_entity_poly.pdbx_seq_one_letter_code
_entity_poly.pdbx_strand_id
1 'polypeptide(L)'
;LGKALSGVKKLIAQMTHDDVAAYVASGSVTLDGHELSGDDLMVKREFKGDAKIFEADVSPEGSLMVVIDTREDEQLKMQGCAREVITRVQKLRKKAGLVVQDKIHVFFAETGGDKGPISTAIQSFLPMIASALGTTPAPLALQPEHSVTIVTEDAQFADSSVTLVVARPAVLFAPEAVLAKHAAAVPVEQFTAFVASMAYADVQSALLSADAAVTVRGPSSQVALKANVDVFLDAKALAKALGTAELAWLAAEA
;
A
#
# COMPACT_ATOMS: atom_id res chain seq x y z
N LEU A 1 -13.22 -12.00 59.92
CA LEU A 1 -13.76 -13.19 59.20
C LEU A 1 -13.53 -14.53 59.93
N GLY A 2 -12.39 -14.83 60.57
CA GLY A 2 -12.27 -15.94 61.54
C GLY A 2 -12.87 -17.30 61.09
N LYS A 3 -13.73 -17.91 61.92
CA LYS A 3 -14.44 -19.17 61.58
C LYS A 3 -15.44 -19.04 60.41
N ALA A 4 -15.94 -17.84 60.11
CA ALA A 4 -16.89 -17.57 59.03
C ALA A 4 -16.21 -17.43 57.65
N LEU A 5 -14.88 -17.31 57.59
CA LEU A 5 -14.11 -17.16 56.35
C LEU A 5 -14.38 -18.29 55.35
N SER A 6 -14.54 -19.52 55.83
CA SER A 6 -14.81 -20.68 54.97
C SER A 6 -16.21 -20.64 54.34
N GLY A 7 -17.21 -20.11 55.05
CA GLY A 7 -18.56 -19.89 54.55
C GLY A 7 -18.60 -18.78 53.51
N VAL A 8 -18.00 -17.63 53.82
CA VAL A 8 -17.90 -16.48 52.92
C VAL A 8 -17.11 -16.84 51.64
N LYS A 9 -16.02 -17.60 51.73
CA LYS A 9 -15.28 -18.08 50.55
C LYS A 9 -16.12 -18.94 49.61
N LYS A 10 -17.02 -19.78 50.15
CA LYS A 10 -17.93 -20.58 49.32
C LYS A 10 -18.94 -19.70 48.57
N LEU A 11 -19.46 -18.68 49.23
CA LEU A 11 -20.40 -17.73 48.62
C LEU A 11 -19.71 -16.89 47.54
N ILE A 12 -18.48 -16.42 47.77
CA ILE A 12 -17.68 -15.72 46.76
C ILE A 12 -17.49 -16.59 45.51
N ALA A 13 -17.18 -17.88 45.68
CA ALA A 13 -16.99 -18.81 44.56
C ALA A 13 -18.29 -19.12 43.78
N GLN A 14 -19.45 -18.77 44.33
CA GLN A 14 -20.76 -18.96 43.72
C GLN A 14 -21.34 -17.68 43.11
N MET A 15 -20.67 -16.54 43.27
CA MET A 15 -21.11 -15.27 42.69
C MET A 15 -21.22 -15.38 41.17
N THR A 16 -22.32 -14.87 40.63
CA THR A 16 -22.54 -14.78 39.20
C THR A 16 -21.81 -13.56 38.61
N HIS A 17 -21.77 -13.46 37.27
CA HIS A 17 -21.22 -12.28 36.61
C HIS A 17 -21.95 -10.99 37.03
N ASP A 18 -23.26 -11.06 37.17
CA ASP A 18 -24.09 -9.92 37.58
C ASP A 18 -23.80 -9.50 39.02
N ASP A 19 -23.56 -10.46 39.93
CA ASP A 19 -23.17 -10.17 41.31
C ASP A 19 -21.81 -9.47 41.39
N VAL A 20 -20.84 -9.91 40.57
CA VAL A 20 -19.50 -9.29 40.49
C VAL A 20 -19.60 -7.90 39.85
N ALA A 21 -20.42 -7.73 38.81
CA ALA A 21 -20.66 -6.43 38.19
C ALA A 21 -21.32 -5.44 39.16
N ALA A 22 -22.30 -5.92 39.95
CA ALA A 22 -22.93 -5.13 41.00
C ALA A 22 -21.92 -4.71 42.07
N TYR A 23 -21.05 -5.62 42.54
CA TYR A 23 -19.98 -5.30 43.49
C TYR A 23 -19.02 -4.23 42.95
N VAL A 24 -18.60 -4.34 41.67
CA VAL A 24 -17.72 -3.34 41.04
C VAL A 24 -18.40 -1.96 40.96
N ALA A 25 -19.72 -1.91 40.77
CA ALA A 25 -20.47 -0.65 40.70
C ALA A 25 -20.79 -0.06 42.09
N SER A 26 -21.13 -0.89 43.08
CA SER A 26 -21.51 -0.46 44.43
C SER A 26 -20.32 -0.23 45.36
N GLY A 27 -19.21 -0.93 45.14
CA GLY A 27 -18.02 -0.93 46.00
C GLY A 27 -18.13 -1.80 47.27
N SER A 28 -19.28 -2.41 47.53
CA SER A 28 -19.47 -3.35 48.63
C SER A 28 -20.51 -4.44 48.33
N VAL A 29 -20.36 -5.60 48.98
CA VAL A 29 -21.30 -6.73 48.90
C VAL A 29 -21.46 -7.38 50.27
N THR A 30 -22.68 -7.75 50.64
CA THR A 30 -22.94 -8.45 51.91
C THR A 30 -23.12 -9.95 51.66
N LEU A 31 -22.27 -10.78 52.27
CA LEU A 31 -22.32 -12.24 52.20
C LEU A 31 -22.39 -12.83 53.61
N ASP A 32 -23.40 -13.66 53.88
CA ASP A 32 -23.62 -14.30 55.20
C ASP A 32 -23.63 -13.31 56.39
N GLY A 33 -24.23 -12.12 56.18
CA GLY A 33 -24.28 -11.06 57.19
C GLY A 33 -22.96 -10.29 57.38
N HIS A 34 -21.94 -10.55 56.56
CA HIS A 34 -20.69 -9.80 56.54
C HIS A 34 -20.60 -8.92 55.31
N GLU A 35 -20.43 -7.61 55.53
CA GLU A 35 -20.12 -6.66 54.45
C GLU A 35 -18.63 -6.78 54.07
N LEU A 36 -18.37 -6.95 52.78
CA LEU A 36 -17.05 -6.94 52.16
C LEU A 36 -16.94 -5.70 51.28
N SER A 37 -15.86 -4.94 51.44
CA SER A 37 -15.64 -3.71 50.67
C SER A 37 -14.15 -3.42 50.50
N GLY A 38 -13.81 -2.51 49.58
CA GLY A 38 -12.43 -2.03 49.42
C GLY A 38 -11.43 -3.17 49.20
N ASP A 39 -10.47 -3.32 50.12
CA ASP A 39 -9.37 -4.29 50.03
C ASP A 39 -9.77 -5.73 50.37
N ASP A 40 -11.02 -5.98 50.77
CA ASP A 40 -11.50 -7.33 51.10
C ASP A 40 -11.61 -8.25 49.88
N LEU A 41 -11.89 -7.68 48.69
CA LEU A 41 -12.08 -8.41 47.44
C LEU A 41 -11.37 -7.72 46.28
N MET A 42 -10.51 -8.47 45.58
CA MET A 42 -9.88 -8.03 44.33
C MET A 42 -10.56 -8.73 43.15
N VAL A 43 -11.15 -7.94 42.26
CA VAL A 43 -11.71 -8.43 40.99
C VAL A 43 -10.62 -8.46 39.94
N LYS A 44 -10.25 -9.66 39.49
CA LYS A 44 -9.38 -9.85 38.32
C LYS A 44 -10.22 -10.23 37.13
N ARG A 45 -9.97 -9.57 35.99
CA ARG A 45 -10.51 -9.97 34.70
C ARG A 45 -9.48 -10.85 34.01
N GLU A 46 -9.93 -11.93 33.42
CA GLU A 46 -9.12 -12.82 32.61
C GLU A 46 -9.86 -13.07 31.30
N PHE A 47 -9.11 -13.09 30.20
CA PHE A 47 -9.67 -13.43 28.91
C PHE A 47 -9.96 -14.94 28.87
N LYS A 48 -11.17 -15.30 28.42
CA LYS A 48 -11.58 -16.69 28.22
C LYS A 48 -11.92 -16.91 26.74
N GLY A 49 -10.91 -17.29 25.97
CA GLY A 49 -11.04 -17.65 24.56
C GLY A 49 -9.92 -18.60 24.14
N ASP A 50 -9.87 -18.93 22.84
CA ASP A 50 -8.81 -19.78 22.31
C ASP A 50 -7.49 -18.99 22.23
N ALA A 51 -6.55 -19.31 23.12
CA ALA A 51 -5.23 -18.68 23.18
C ALA A 51 -4.35 -18.96 21.94
N LYS A 52 -4.78 -19.83 21.02
CA LYS A 52 -4.13 -20.01 19.71
C LYS A 52 -4.59 -19.02 18.66
N ILE A 53 -5.77 -18.43 18.86
CA ILE A 53 -6.42 -17.50 17.93
C ILE A 53 -6.31 -16.08 18.46
N PHE A 54 -6.33 -15.90 19.77
CA PHE A 54 -6.36 -14.59 20.40
C PHE A 54 -5.23 -14.41 21.39
N GLU A 55 -4.58 -13.27 21.30
CA GLU A 55 -3.70 -12.75 22.34
C GLU A 55 -4.46 -11.66 23.09
N ALA A 56 -4.49 -11.76 24.42
CA ALA A 56 -5.24 -10.83 25.25
C ALA A 56 -4.42 -10.38 26.44
N ASP A 57 -4.57 -9.11 26.78
CA ASP A 57 -3.96 -8.53 27.97
C ASP A 57 -4.96 -7.63 28.70
N VAL A 58 -4.78 -7.49 30.00
CA VAL A 58 -5.65 -6.71 30.88
C VAL A 58 -4.79 -5.67 31.60
N SER A 59 -5.24 -4.41 31.58
CA SER A 59 -4.57 -3.32 32.29
C SER A 59 -4.33 -3.69 33.76
N PRO A 60 -3.27 -3.20 34.42
CA PRO A 60 -3.01 -3.47 35.84
C PRO A 60 -4.20 -3.16 36.76
N GLU A 61 -4.96 -2.12 36.44
CA GLU A 61 -6.16 -1.66 37.17
C GLU A 61 -7.41 -2.48 36.82
N GLY A 62 -7.30 -3.43 35.90
CA GLY A 62 -8.38 -4.29 35.42
C GLY A 62 -9.40 -3.59 34.51
N SER A 63 -9.35 -2.26 34.33
CA SER A 63 -10.38 -1.45 33.67
C SER A 63 -10.49 -1.64 32.14
N LEU A 64 -9.41 -2.06 31.49
CA LEU A 64 -9.35 -2.30 30.06
C LEU A 64 -8.83 -3.71 29.77
N MET A 65 -9.49 -4.42 28.87
CA MET A 65 -8.99 -5.66 28.28
C MET A 65 -8.83 -5.44 26.77
N VAL A 66 -7.65 -5.75 26.25
CA VAL A 66 -7.37 -5.76 24.81
C VAL A 66 -7.30 -7.20 24.36
N VAL A 67 -7.96 -7.51 23.24
CA VAL A 67 -7.95 -8.84 22.62
C VAL A 67 -7.61 -8.65 21.14
N ILE A 68 -6.55 -9.30 20.67
CA ILE A 68 -6.07 -9.24 19.29
C ILE A 68 -6.26 -10.63 18.68
N ASP A 69 -6.89 -10.69 17.51
CA ASP A 69 -6.94 -11.92 16.69
C ASP A 69 -5.61 -12.08 15.95
N THR A 70 -4.92 -13.18 16.21
CA THR A 70 -3.57 -13.48 15.69
C THR A 70 -3.62 -14.47 14.52
N ARG A 71 -4.78 -14.76 13.95
CA ARG A 71 -4.86 -15.63 12.76
C ARG A 71 -4.12 -14.98 11.60
N GLU A 72 -3.28 -15.78 10.96
CA GLU A 72 -2.64 -15.39 9.72
C GLU A 72 -3.68 -15.35 8.59
N ASP A 73 -4.03 -14.15 8.15
CA ASP A 73 -4.80 -13.91 6.94
C ASP A 73 -3.84 -13.51 5.82
N GLU A 74 -3.85 -14.27 4.73
CA GLU A 74 -3.05 -13.98 3.54
C GLU A 74 -3.34 -12.58 2.98
N GLN A 75 -4.58 -12.09 3.10
CA GLN A 75 -4.92 -10.72 2.73
C GLN A 75 -4.21 -9.69 3.62
N LEU A 76 -4.12 -9.94 4.93
CA LEU A 76 -3.40 -9.07 5.87
C LEU A 76 -1.88 -9.10 5.61
N LYS A 77 -1.32 -10.27 5.28
CA LYS A 77 0.09 -10.40 4.87
C LYS A 77 0.38 -9.58 3.62
N MET A 78 -0.44 -9.71 2.58
CA MET A 78 -0.30 -8.93 1.34
C MET A 78 -0.46 -7.42 1.60
N GLN A 79 -1.40 -7.02 2.46
CA GLN A 79 -1.55 -5.62 2.86
C GLN A 79 -0.30 -5.10 3.59
N GLY A 80 0.30 -5.93 4.46
CA GLY A 80 1.57 -5.64 5.12
C GLY A 80 2.70 -5.44 4.11
N CYS A 81 2.79 -6.31 3.09
CA CYS A 81 3.76 -6.18 2.00
C CYS A 81 3.55 -4.87 1.21
N ALA A 82 2.30 -4.50 0.90
CA ALA A 82 1.99 -3.25 0.23
C ALA A 82 2.42 -2.01 1.05
N ARG A 83 2.22 -2.04 2.37
CA ARG A 83 2.71 -0.99 3.29
C ARG A 83 4.22 -0.91 3.35
N GLU A 84 4.90 -2.05 3.30
CA GLU A 84 6.37 -2.10 3.24
C GLU A 84 6.88 -1.47 1.93
N VAL A 85 6.25 -1.77 0.77
CA VAL A 85 6.56 -1.11 -0.51
C VAL A 85 6.42 0.41 -0.39
N ILE A 86 5.29 0.90 0.14
CA ILE A 86 5.08 2.34 0.36
C ILE A 86 6.20 2.92 1.22
N THR A 87 6.50 2.26 2.35
CA THR A 87 7.50 2.72 3.30
C THR A 87 8.88 2.80 2.67
N ARG A 88 9.27 1.80 1.87
CA ARG A 88 10.56 1.77 1.17
C ARG A 88 10.66 2.84 0.10
N VAL A 89 9.64 3.01 -0.74
CA VAL A 89 9.64 4.08 -1.74
C VAL A 89 9.72 5.45 -1.06
N GLN A 90 9.01 5.67 0.05
CA GLN A 90 9.09 6.93 0.79
C GLN A 90 10.48 7.14 1.44
N LYS A 91 11.12 6.09 1.94
CA LYS A 91 12.51 6.15 2.43
C LYS A 91 13.50 6.45 1.28
N LEU A 92 13.31 5.84 0.11
CA LEU A 92 14.09 6.10 -1.11
C LEU A 92 13.99 7.56 -1.54
N ARG A 93 12.78 8.14 -1.54
CA ARG A 93 12.58 9.58 -1.82
C ARG A 93 13.40 10.46 -0.90
N LYS A 94 13.32 10.21 0.42
CA LYS A 94 14.09 10.95 1.42
C LYS A 94 15.59 10.81 1.21
N LYS A 95 16.08 9.60 0.91
CA LYS A 95 17.50 9.33 0.62
C LYS A 95 17.99 10.07 -0.63
N ALA A 96 17.13 10.24 -1.63
CA ALA A 96 17.39 11.02 -2.84
C ALA A 96 17.22 12.54 -2.66
N GLY A 97 16.86 13.02 -1.46
CA GLY A 97 16.62 14.44 -1.20
C GLY A 97 15.30 14.97 -1.77
N LEU A 98 14.37 14.09 -2.16
CA LEU A 98 13.06 14.45 -2.70
C LEU A 98 12.05 14.72 -1.58
N VAL A 99 11.14 15.66 -1.82
CA VAL A 99 9.99 15.94 -0.96
C VAL A 99 8.72 15.29 -1.50
N VAL A 100 7.67 15.22 -0.67
CA VAL A 100 6.39 14.57 -1.03
C VAL A 100 5.71 15.21 -2.25
N GLN A 101 5.92 16.51 -2.47
CA GLN A 101 5.38 17.27 -3.59
C GLN A 101 6.04 16.92 -4.93
N ASP A 102 7.25 16.38 -4.92
CA ASP A 102 8.00 16.06 -6.14
C ASP A 102 7.30 14.94 -6.91
N LYS A 103 7.09 15.18 -8.21
CA LYS A 103 6.54 14.17 -9.12
C LYS A 103 7.64 13.18 -9.47
N ILE A 104 7.32 11.90 -9.36
CA ILE A 104 8.22 10.78 -9.65
C ILE A 104 7.47 9.68 -10.36
N HIS A 105 8.19 8.86 -11.12
CA HIS A 105 7.72 7.54 -11.53
C HIS A 105 8.45 6.48 -10.71
N VAL A 106 7.72 5.41 -10.37
CA VAL A 106 8.24 4.30 -9.58
C VAL A 106 8.15 3.04 -10.43
N PHE A 107 9.28 2.35 -10.57
CA PHE A 107 9.35 1.07 -11.25
C PHE A 107 9.82 -0.02 -10.30
N PHE A 108 9.37 -1.26 -10.53
CA PHE A 108 9.76 -2.40 -9.71
C PHE A 108 10.01 -3.65 -10.53
N ALA A 109 10.95 -4.49 -10.10
CA ALA A 109 11.16 -5.83 -10.63
C ALA A 109 11.38 -6.80 -9.48
N GLU A 110 10.61 -7.88 -9.44
CA GLU A 110 10.76 -8.94 -8.44
C GLU A 110 11.58 -10.10 -9.00
N THR A 111 12.48 -10.63 -8.17
CA THR A 111 13.28 -11.81 -8.51
C THR A 111 12.37 -13.02 -8.56
N GLY A 112 12.17 -13.59 -9.75
CA GLY A 112 11.20 -14.67 -10.00
C GLY A 112 9.98 -14.26 -10.84
N GLY A 113 9.89 -12.97 -11.22
CA GLY A 113 8.87 -12.45 -12.13
C GLY A 113 7.60 -11.96 -11.46
N ASP A 114 6.60 -11.62 -12.27
CA ASP A 114 5.42 -10.82 -11.87
C ASP A 114 4.39 -11.56 -10.98
N LYS A 115 4.71 -12.77 -10.55
CA LYS A 115 3.86 -13.63 -9.70
C LYS A 115 4.41 -13.83 -8.29
N GLY A 116 5.48 -13.14 -7.93
CA GLY A 116 6.01 -13.19 -6.58
C GLY A 116 5.09 -12.49 -5.56
N PRO A 117 5.34 -12.69 -4.25
CA PRO A 117 4.52 -12.12 -3.19
C PRO A 117 4.46 -10.59 -3.22
N ILE A 118 5.57 -9.93 -3.61
CA ILE A 118 5.63 -8.46 -3.64
C ILE A 118 4.82 -7.93 -4.84
N SER A 119 4.99 -8.55 -6.02
CA SER A 119 4.25 -8.19 -7.23
C SER A 119 2.76 -8.39 -7.01
N THR A 120 2.35 -9.52 -6.42
CA THR A 120 0.94 -9.80 -6.09
C THR A 120 0.38 -8.77 -5.10
N ALA A 121 1.15 -8.41 -4.06
CA ALA A 121 0.73 -7.38 -3.12
C ALA A 121 0.55 -6.00 -3.79
N ILE A 122 1.46 -5.62 -4.70
CA ILE A 122 1.33 -4.37 -5.47
C ILE A 122 0.09 -4.41 -6.36
N GLN A 123 -0.18 -5.54 -7.02
CA GLN A 123 -1.34 -5.73 -7.88
C GLN A 123 -2.66 -5.61 -7.09
N SER A 124 -2.76 -6.30 -5.95
CA SER A 124 -3.99 -6.33 -5.14
C SER A 124 -4.26 -5.04 -4.38
N PHE A 125 -3.23 -4.32 -3.96
CA PHE A 125 -3.36 -3.08 -3.16
C PHE A 125 -2.93 -1.83 -3.92
N LEU A 126 -2.98 -1.87 -5.26
CA LEU A 126 -2.57 -0.77 -6.11
C LEU A 126 -3.24 0.58 -5.75
N PRO A 127 -4.55 0.66 -5.46
CA PRO A 127 -5.19 1.92 -5.08
C PRO A 127 -4.59 2.54 -3.82
N MET A 128 -4.28 1.70 -2.82
CA MET A 128 -3.66 2.14 -1.56
C MET A 128 -2.26 2.68 -1.81
N ILE A 129 -1.46 1.97 -2.61
CA ILE A 129 -0.09 2.36 -2.92
C ILE A 129 -0.07 3.65 -3.76
N ALA A 130 -0.91 3.73 -4.79
CA ALA A 130 -1.00 4.89 -5.66
C ALA A 130 -1.42 6.15 -4.89
N SER A 131 -2.40 6.03 -3.98
CA SER A 131 -2.82 7.11 -3.09
C SER A 131 -1.70 7.59 -2.17
N ALA A 132 -0.95 6.66 -1.57
CA ALA A 132 0.14 7.00 -0.64
C ALA A 132 1.39 7.57 -1.32
N LEU A 133 1.71 7.15 -2.55
CA LEU A 133 2.90 7.59 -3.28
C LEU A 133 2.63 8.77 -4.22
N GLY A 134 1.37 9.00 -4.61
CA GLY A 134 0.99 9.97 -5.62
C GLY A 134 1.37 9.55 -7.05
N THR A 135 1.74 8.28 -7.23
CA THR A 135 2.08 7.66 -8.51
C THR A 135 1.79 6.16 -8.43
N THR A 136 1.45 5.55 -9.56
CA THR A 136 1.24 4.11 -9.67
C THR A 136 2.57 3.42 -9.98
N PRO A 137 3.08 2.52 -9.12
CA PRO A 137 4.25 1.73 -9.44
C PRO A 137 4.00 0.83 -10.65
N ALA A 138 4.98 0.73 -11.54
CA ALA A 138 4.90 -0.06 -12.77
C ALA A 138 6.02 -1.11 -12.83
N PRO A 139 5.85 -2.21 -13.58
CA PRO A 139 6.94 -3.12 -13.84
C PRO A 139 8.15 -2.41 -14.47
N LEU A 140 9.36 -2.84 -14.10
CA LEU A 140 10.61 -2.29 -14.63
C LEU A 140 10.73 -2.44 -16.15
N ALA A 141 10.07 -3.44 -16.72
CA ALA A 141 9.97 -3.62 -18.17
C ALA A 141 9.29 -2.45 -18.90
N LEU A 142 8.48 -1.64 -18.19
CA LEU A 142 7.85 -0.43 -18.74
C LEU A 142 8.68 0.84 -18.50
N GLN A 143 9.87 0.74 -17.89
CA GLN A 143 10.74 1.89 -17.71
C GLN A 143 11.28 2.35 -19.08
N PRO A 144 11.05 3.60 -19.49
CA PRO A 144 11.60 4.11 -20.74
C PRO A 144 13.13 4.24 -20.65
N GLU A 145 13.85 3.88 -21.72
CA GLU A 145 15.32 3.95 -21.77
C GLU A 145 15.85 5.39 -21.57
N HIS A 146 15.12 6.39 -22.04
CA HIS A 146 15.44 7.81 -21.86
C HIS A 146 15.05 8.37 -20.49
N SER A 147 14.44 7.56 -19.61
CA SER A 147 14.07 8.02 -18.27
C SER A 147 15.32 8.17 -17.38
N VAL A 148 15.36 9.26 -16.61
CA VAL A 148 16.47 9.51 -15.69
C VAL A 148 16.16 8.89 -14.33
N THR A 149 16.85 7.79 -14.01
CA THR A 149 16.82 7.17 -12.67
C THR A 149 17.43 8.12 -11.64
N ILE A 150 16.71 8.37 -10.55
CA ILE A 150 17.14 9.21 -9.43
C ILE A 150 17.83 8.35 -8.37
N VAL A 151 17.19 7.24 -7.99
CA VAL A 151 17.72 6.29 -7.00
C VAL A 151 17.16 4.90 -7.26
N THR A 152 17.99 3.90 -7.00
CA THR A 152 17.63 2.48 -7.05
C THR A 152 17.98 1.83 -5.72
N GLU A 153 17.14 0.91 -5.27
CA GLU A 153 17.41 0.05 -4.11
C GLU A 153 16.96 -1.38 -4.41
N ASP A 154 17.85 -2.33 -4.13
CA ASP A 154 17.49 -3.74 -4.02
C ASP A 154 17.09 -4.04 -2.58
N ALA A 155 15.87 -4.52 -2.42
CA ALA A 155 15.23 -4.77 -1.14
C ALA A 155 14.85 -6.24 -1.04
N GLN A 156 15.08 -6.84 0.13
CA GLN A 156 14.62 -8.18 0.45
C GLN A 156 13.57 -8.11 1.56
N PHE A 157 12.36 -8.60 1.27
CA PHE A 157 11.26 -8.73 2.23
C PHE A 157 10.21 -9.72 1.72
N ALA A 158 9.37 -10.25 2.61
CA ALA A 158 8.35 -11.24 2.27
C ALA A 158 8.92 -12.45 1.50
N ASP A 159 10.09 -12.93 1.93
CA ASP A 159 10.82 -14.06 1.32
C ASP A 159 11.16 -13.88 -0.18
N SER A 160 11.16 -12.63 -0.65
CA SER A 160 11.45 -12.27 -2.03
C SER A 160 12.39 -11.08 -2.11
N SER A 161 13.01 -10.89 -3.27
CA SER A 161 13.92 -9.78 -3.57
C SER A 161 13.32 -8.92 -4.66
N VAL A 162 13.20 -7.62 -4.43
CA VAL A 162 12.65 -6.63 -5.36
C VAL A 162 13.62 -5.48 -5.57
N THR A 163 13.81 -5.11 -6.82
CA THR A 163 14.49 -3.87 -7.21
C THR A 163 13.45 -2.77 -7.32
N LEU A 164 13.61 -1.70 -6.57
CA LEU A 164 12.78 -0.49 -6.63
C LEU A 164 13.58 0.64 -7.28
N VAL A 165 13.00 1.26 -8.31
CA VAL A 165 13.60 2.37 -9.04
C VAL A 165 12.68 3.58 -8.93
N VAL A 166 13.24 4.69 -8.47
CA VAL A 166 12.57 6.00 -8.51
C VAL A 166 13.24 6.82 -9.61
N ALA A 167 12.44 7.23 -10.59
CA ALA A 167 12.90 7.98 -11.76
C ALA A 167 12.16 9.32 -11.88
N ARG A 168 12.76 10.26 -12.61
CA ARG A 168 12.06 11.47 -13.02
C ARG A 168 10.88 11.10 -13.92
N PRO A 169 9.76 11.84 -13.86
CA PRO A 169 8.65 11.66 -14.78
C PRO A 169 9.16 11.77 -16.22
N ALA A 170 8.86 10.74 -17.00
CA ALA A 170 9.24 10.62 -18.40
C ALA A 170 8.03 10.11 -19.16
N VAL A 171 7.87 10.57 -20.40
CA VAL A 171 6.81 10.06 -21.27
C VAL A 171 7.13 8.65 -21.74
N LEU A 172 6.08 7.86 -21.91
CA LEU A 172 6.15 6.54 -22.53
C LEU A 172 5.56 6.60 -23.94
N PHE A 173 6.06 5.75 -24.82
CA PHE A 173 5.60 5.67 -26.20
C PHE A 173 4.87 4.35 -26.47
N ALA A 174 3.97 4.37 -27.44
CA ALA A 174 3.34 3.16 -27.95
C ALA A 174 4.37 2.21 -28.58
N PRO A 175 4.05 0.91 -28.74
CA PRO A 175 4.89 -0.01 -29.48
C PRO A 175 5.22 0.49 -30.89
N GLU A 176 6.38 0.10 -31.41
CA GLU A 176 6.87 0.54 -32.72
C GLU A 176 5.85 0.28 -33.85
N ALA A 177 5.09 -0.82 -33.77
CA ALA A 177 4.03 -1.14 -34.72
C ALA A 177 2.94 -0.05 -34.81
N VAL A 178 2.62 0.62 -33.71
CA VAL A 178 1.66 1.74 -33.68
C VAL A 178 2.31 3.00 -34.21
N LEU A 179 3.55 3.26 -33.80
CA LEU A 179 4.31 4.46 -34.18
C LEU A 179 4.70 4.47 -35.68
N ALA A 180 4.86 3.29 -36.29
CA ALA A 180 5.23 3.12 -37.70
C ALA A 180 4.27 3.83 -38.67
N LYS A 181 3.00 4.06 -38.28
CA LYS A 181 2.04 4.84 -39.09
C LYS A 181 2.51 6.29 -39.35
N HIS A 182 3.36 6.83 -38.48
CA HIS A 182 3.90 8.19 -38.58
C HIS A 182 5.30 8.24 -39.21
N ALA A 183 5.93 7.08 -39.42
CA ALA A 183 7.30 6.97 -39.94
C ALA A 183 7.48 7.59 -41.34
N ALA A 184 6.41 7.62 -42.15
CA ALA A 184 6.43 8.22 -43.48
C ALA A 184 6.64 9.75 -43.46
N ALA A 185 6.25 10.41 -42.37
CA ALA A 185 6.44 11.86 -42.20
C ALA A 185 7.76 12.16 -41.48
N VAL A 186 7.99 11.54 -40.33
CA VAL A 186 9.23 11.69 -39.55
C VAL A 186 9.65 10.30 -39.05
N PRO A 187 10.92 9.88 -39.18
CA PRO A 187 11.40 8.62 -38.65
C PRO A 187 11.09 8.46 -37.16
N VAL A 188 10.74 7.24 -36.73
CA VAL A 188 10.32 6.95 -35.35
C VAL A 188 11.35 7.42 -34.33
N GLU A 189 12.61 7.07 -34.54
CA GLU A 189 13.73 7.48 -33.69
C GLU A 189 13.84 9.00 -33.52
N GLN A 190 13.54 9.77 -34.57
CA GLN A 190 13.70 11.23 -34.54
C GLN A 190 12.60 11.89 -33.72
N PHE A 191 11.33 11.48 -33.90
CA PHE A 191 10.26 12.08 -33.12
C PHE A 191 10.22 11.57 -31.68
N THR A 192 10.60 10.32 -31.41
CA THR A 192 10.69 9.81 -30.03
C THR A 192 11.82 10.51 -29.28
N ALA A 193 13.00 10.65 -29.90
CA ALA A 193 14.11 11.41 -29.31
C ALA A 193 13.75 12.88 -29.09
N PHE A 194 13.06 13.51 -30.04
CA PHE A 194 12.60 14.89 -29.90
C PHE A 194 11.66 15.04 -28.69
N VAL A 195 10.61 14.24 -28.60
CA VAL A 195 9.65 14.31 -27.48
C VAL A 195 10.29 13.92 -26.16
N ALA A 196 11.20 12.94 -26.14
CA ALA A 196 11.95 12.56 -24.94
C ALA A 196 12.88 13.67 -24.43
N SER A 197 13.37 14.54 -25.33
CA SER A 197 14.20 15.70 -24.97
C SER A 197 13.41 16.91 -24.49
N MET A 198 12.09 16.96 -24.74
CA MET A 198 11.23 18.06 -24.30
C MET A 198 11.07 18.05 -22.77
N ALA A 199 10.82 19.23 -22.19
CA ALA A 199 10.47 19.30 -20.78
C ALA A 199 9.15 18.57 -20.54
N TYR A 200 9.13 17.69 -19.53
CA TYR A 200 7.95 16.87 -19.21
C TYR A 200 6.69 17.71 -19.00
N ALA A 201 6.80 18.89 -18.38
CA ALA A 201 5.67 19.79 -18.15
C ALA A 201 5.06 20.33 -19.45
N ASP A 202 5.87 20.60 -20.47
CA ASP A 202 5.40 21.09 -21.77
C ASP A 202 4.66 19.99 -22.52
N VAL A 203 5.21 18.77 -22.50
CA VAL A 203 4.57 17.59 -23.09
C VAL A 203 3.26 17.27 -22.37
N GLN A 204 3.26 17.32 -21.04
CA GLN A 204 2.05 17.17 -20.23
C GLN A 204 0.99 18.20 -20.59
N SER A 205 1.36 19.48 -20.69
CA SER A 205 0.41 20.55 -21.07
C SER A 205 -0.15 20.34 -22.48
N ALA A 206 0.67 19.88 -23.43
CA ALA A 206 0.22 19.60 -24.80
C ALA A 206 -0.74 18.40 -24.84
N LEU A 207 -0.45 17.32 -24.12
CA LEU A 207 -1.30 16.12 -24.08
C LEU A 207 -2.61 16.31 -23.31
N LEU A 208 -2.65 17.26 -22.35
CA LEU A 208 -3.87 17.62 -21.62
C LEU A 208 -4.66 18.77 -22.27
N SER A 209 -4.17 19.31 -23.39
CA SER A 209 -4.86 20.37 -24.14
C SER A 209 -6.08 19.83 -24.91
N ALA A 210 -6.90 20.72 -25.47
CA ALA A 210 -8.06 20.35 -26.28
C ALA A 210 -7.69 19.49 -27.50
N ASP A 211 -6.49 19.70 -28.06
CA ASP A 211 -5.98 18.93 -29.20
C ASP A 211 -5.41 17.57 -28.79
N ALA A 212 -5.14 17.38 -27.49
CA ALA A 212 -4.61 16.15 -26.88
C ALA A 212 -3.46 15.53 -27.68
N ALA A 213 -2.54 16.35 -28.19
CA ALA A 213 -1.47 15.90 -29.08
C ALA A 213 -0.21 16.76 -28.97
N VAL A 214 0.94 16.14 -29.23
CA VAL A 214 2.25 16.80 -29.34
C VAL A 214 2.65 16.83 -30.79
N THR A 215 2.93 18.02 -31.32
CA THR A 215 3.35 18.18 -32.71
C THR A 215 4.87 18.20 -32.82
N VAL A 216 5.43 17.25 -33.55
CA VAL A 216 6.84 17.21 -33.92
C VAL A 216 6.99 17.72 -35.34
N ARG A 217 7.83 18.74 -35.55
CA ARG A 217 8.11 19.32 -36.86
C ARG A 217 9.45 18.80 -37.36
N GLY A 218 9.43 18.10 -38.48
CA GLY A 218 10.61 17.74 -39.25
C GLY A 218 11.00 18.83 -40.26
N PRO A 219 12.05 18.61 -41.06
CA PRO A 219 12.54 19.58 -42.04
C PRO A 219 11.52 19.97 -43.13
N SER A 220 10.64 19.03 -43.51
CA SER A 220 9.66 19.19 -44.61
C SER A 220 8.27 18.66 -44.28
N SER A 221 8.05 18.17 -43.06
CA SER A 221 6.83 17.46 -42.64
C SER A 221 6.55 17.71 -41.15
N GLN A 222 5.33 17.42 -40.69
CA GLN A 222 4.98 17.43 -39.27
C GLN A 222 4.15 16.21 -38.89
N VAL A 223 4.33 15.75 -37.66
CA VAL A 223 3.60 14.62 -37.07
C VAL A 223 2.92 15.10 -35.79
N ALA A 224 1.62 14.85 -35.66
CA ALA A 224 0.89 15.04 -34.42
C ALA A 224 0.73 13.69 -33.71
N LEU A 225 1.41 13.52 -32.58
CA LEU A 225 1.35 12.33 -31.73
C LEU A 225 0.23 12.50 -30.70
N LYS A 226 -0.75 11.60 -30.69
CA LYS A 226 -1.94 11.72 -29.85
C LYS A 226 -1.72 11.14 -28.45
N ALA A 227 -2.30 11.80 -27.45
CA ALA A 227 -2.37 11.34 -26.07
C ALA A 227 -3.12 10.02 -25.98
N ASN A 228 -2.63 9.12 -25.14
CA ASN A 228 -3.19 7.78 -24.89
C ASN A 228 -3.27 6.88 -26.13
N VAL A 229 -2.60 7.25 -27.22
CA VAL A 229 -2.49 6.44 -28.45
C VAL A 229 -1.03 6.29 -28.83
N ASP A 230 -0.30 7.40 -28.94
CA ASP A 230 1.09 7.43 -29.37
C ASP A 230 2.03 7.76 -28.19
N VAL A 231 1.60 8.67 -27.31
CA VAL A 231 2.37 9.13 -26.14
C VAL A 231 1.52 9.03 -24.88
N PHE A 232 2.14 8.58 -23.80
CA PHE A 232 1.52 8.32 -22.50
C PHE A 232 2.29 9.04 -21.39
N LEU A 233 1.56 9.63 -20.46
CA LEU A 233 2.16 10.31 -19.30
C LEU A 233 2.51 9.34 -18.18
N ASP A 234 1.79 8.23 -18.07
CA ASP A 234 2.02 7.22 -17.05
C ASP A 234 1.90 5.80 -17.63
N ALA A 235 2.47 4.84 -16.91
CA ALA A 235 2.48 3.44 -17.31
C ALA A 235 1.07 2.80 -17.27
N LYS A 236 0.14 3.37 -16.48
CA LYS A 236 -1.24 2.90 -16.40
C LYS A 236 -1.98 3.15 -17.71
N ALA A 237 -1.85 4.35 -18.28
CA ALA A 237 -2.42 4.72 -19.56
C ALA A 237 -1.82 3.88 -20.69
N LEU A 238 -0.50 3.64 -20.66
CA LEU A 238 0.16 2.74 -21.60
C LEU A 238 -0.39 1.31 -21.50
N ALA A 239 -0.48 0.74 -20.29
CA ALA A 239 -1.04 -0.59 -20.07
C ALA A 239 -2.49 -0.73 -20.56
N LYS A 240 -3.31 0.31 -20.35
CA LYS A 240 -4.69 0.36 -20.86
C LYS A 240 -4.74 0.33 -22.39
N ALA A 241 -3.80 1.01 -23.06
CA ALA A 241 -3.71 0.99 -24.53
C ALA A 241 -3.13 -0.31 -25.09
N LEU A 242 -2.19 -0.95 -24.39
CA LEU A 242 -1.62 -2.24 -24.79
C LEU A 242 -2.64 -3.39 -24.69
N GLY A 243 -3.53 -3.34 -23.70
CA GLY A 243 -4.59 -4.35 -23.52
C GLY A 243 -4.08 -5.77 -23.25
N THR A 244 -2.82 -5.92 -22.84
CA THR A 244 -2.20 -7.22 -22.55
C THR A 244 -2.66 -7.77 -21.21
N ALA A 245 -2.95 -9.08 -21.15
CA ALA A 245 -3.42 -9.75 -19.93
C ALA A 245 -2.49 -9.56 -18.73
N GLU A 246 -1.17 -9.52 -18.95
CA GLU A 246 -0.14 -9.34 -17.91
C GLU A 246 -0.17 -7.95 -17.25
N LEU A 247 -0.71 -6.94 -17.95
CA LEU A 247 -0.83 -5.57 -17.45
C LEU A 247 -2.27 -5.16 -17.10
N ALA A 248 -3.22 -6.11 -17.18
CA ALA A 248 -4.63 -5.83 -16.92
C ALA A 248 -4.87 -5.31 -15.50
N TRP A 249 -4.08 -5.78 -14.52
CA TRP A 249 -4.12 -5.30 -13.14
C TRP A 249 -3.72 -3.82 -13.01
N LEU A 250 -2.82 -3.33 -13.87
CA LEU A 250 -2.36 -1.94 -13.86
C LEU A 250 -3.40 -1.02 -14.53
N ALA A 251 -4.10 -1.54 -15.54
CA ALA A 251 -5.16 -0.85 -16.26
C ALA A 251 -6.52 -0.82 -15.53
N ALA A 252 -6.69 -1.61 -14.47
CA ALA A 252 -7.93 -1.65 -13.69
C ALA A 252 -8.26 -0.27 -13.07
N GLU A 253 -9.53 0.10 -13.14
CA GLU A 253 -10.04 1.27 -12.41
C GLU A 253 -10.21 0.90 -10.93
N ALA A 254 -9.75 1.80 -10.07
CA ALA A 254 -9.78 1.65 -8.61
C ALA A 254 -11.19 1.87 -8.06
#